data_AF-A0A1V5B1U2-F1
#
_entry.id   AF-A0A1V5B1U2-F1
#
_cell.length_a   1.000
_cell.length_b   1.000
_cell.length_c   1.000
_cell.angle_alpha   90.00
_cell.angle_beta   90.00
_cell.angle_gamma   90.00
#
_symmetry.space_group_name_H-M   'P 1'
#
loop_
_entity.id
_entity.type
_entity.pdbx_description
1 polymer ?
#
loop_
_entity_poly.entity_id
_entity_poly.type
_entity_poly.pdbx_seq_one_letter_code
_entity_poly.pdbx_strand_id
1 'polypeptide(L)'
;MSAELPPQIQNQLAQLQQLQQQAQAVMTQKAQIEGLIRETEAALKELEKSSDDAVIYKNVGELLFRAEKAKLTEELKERKDMMDLRLKTMAKQEERIQSRFAQLQEQLKIALGQMPPKGG
;
A
#
# COMPACT_ATOMS: atom_id res chain seq x y z
N MET A 1 11.56 -17.79 38.62
CA MET A 1 10.33 -17.49 37.87
C MET A 1 10.66 -16.37 36.90
N SER A 2 10.49 -16.62 35.60
CA SER A 2 10.71 -15.64 34.54
C SER A 2 9.94 -14.36 34.90
N ALA A 3 10.61 -13.22 35.00
CA ALA A 3 9.90 -11.98 35.32
C ALA A 3 9.04 -11.62 34.10
N GLU A 4 7.74 -11.81 34.24
CA GLU A 4 6.76 -11.39 33.25
C GLU A 4 6.80 -9.87 33.14
N LEU A 5 6.78 -9.38 31.89
CA LEU A 5 6.69 -7.95 31.63
C LEU A 5 5.40 -7.39 32.26
N PRO A 6 5.37 -6.12 32.70
CA PRO A 6 4.14 -5.49 33.16
C PRO A 6 3.03 -5.63 32.09
N PRO A 7 1.76 -5.88 32.47
CA PRO A 7 0.66 -6.07 31.52
C PRO A 7 0.52 -4.93 30.51
N GLN A 8 0.84 -3.70 30.92
CA GLN A 8 0.83 -2.54 30.02
C GLN A 8 1.88 -2.64 28.90
N ILE A 9 3.09 -3.10 29.22
CA ILE A 9 4.16 -3.30 28.23
C ILE A 9 3.81 -4.46 27.30
N GLN A 10 3.22 -5.55 27.83
CA GLN A 10 2.75 -6.65 27.01
C GLN A 10 1.69 -6.19 25.99
N ASN A 11 0.71 -5.40 26.44
CA ASN A 11 -0.32 -4.84 25.57
C ASN A 11 0.26 -3.89 24.51
N GLN A 12 1.22 -3.03 24.87
CA GLN A 12 1.89 -2.15 23.91
C GLN A 12 2.70 -2.93 22.87
N LEU A 13 3.37 -4.01 23.28
CA LEU A 13 4.09 -4.89 22.37
C LEU A 13 3.15 -5.59 21.38
N ALA A 14 1.99 -6.08 21.87
CA ALA A 14 0.97 -6.68 21.02
C ALA A 14 0.43 -5.67 19.99
N GLN A 15 0.18 -4.42 20.40
CA GLN A 15 -0.22 -3.35 19.48
C GLN A 15 0.86 -3.03 18.44
N LEU A 16 2.15 -3.03 18.84
CA LEU A 16 3.26 -2.82 17.93
C LEU A 16 3.35 -3.92 16.87
N GLN A 17 3.20 -5.18 17.28
CA GLN A 17 3.15 -6.32 16.35
C GLN A 17 1.97 -6.22 15.39
N GLN A 18 0.79 -5.81 15.88
CA GLN A 18 -0.37 -5.59 15.04
C GLN A 18 -0.12 -4.49 14.00
N LEU A 19 0.55 -3.39 14.38
CA LEU A 19 0.91 -2.33 13.43
C LEU A 19 1.92 -2.79 12.38
N GLN A 20 2.87 -3.65 12.74
CA GLN A 20 3.80 -4.25 11.77
C GLN A 20 3.06 -5.09 10.73
N GLN A 21 2.07 -5.89 11.14
CA GLN A 21 1.24 -6.66 10.21
C GLN A 21 0.42 -5.75 9.28
N GLN A 22 -0.15 -4.68 9.82
CA GLN A 22 -0.88 -3.69 9.01
C GLN A 22 0.04 -2.98 8.01
N ALA A 23 1.25 -2.59 8.44
CA ALA A 23 2.24 -1.98 7.55
C ALA A 23 2.59 -2.92 6.39
N GLN A 24 2.82 -4.20 6.67
CA GLN A 24 3.12 -5.19 5.64
C GLN A 24 1.98 -5.32 4.62
N ALA A 25 0.73 -5.34 5.08
CA ALA A 25 -0.44 -5.40 4.20
C ALA A 25 -0.55 -4.15 3.32
N VAL A 26 -0.35 -2.95 3.87
CA VAL A 26 -0.37 -1.70 3.12
C VAL A 26 0.75 -1.66 2.07
N MET A 27 1.97 -2.08 2.42
CA MET A 27 3.08 -2.17 1.47
C MET A 27 2.77 -3.09 0.29
N THR A 28 2.22 -4.28 0.56
CA THR A 28 1.84 -5.22 -0.49
C THR A 28 0.75 -4.63 -1.41
N GLN A 29 -0.25 -3.96 -0.85
CA GLN A 29 -1.30 -3.32 -1.65
C GLN A 29 -0.77 -2.15 -2.50
N LYS A 30 0.14 -1.33 -1.96
CA LYS A 30 0.79 -0.25 -2.74
C LYS A 30 1.56 -0.81 -3.93
N ALA A 31 2.39 -1.83 -3.71
CA ALA A 31 3.18 -2.44 -4.77
C ALA A 31 2.30 -3.01 -5.90
N GLN A 32 1.15 -3.60 -5.55
CA GLN A 32 0.17 -4.07 -6.54
C GLN A 32 -0.43 -2.92 -7.36
N ILE A 33 -0.83 -1.82 -6.70
CA ILE A 33 -1.40 -0.64 -7.37
C ILE A 33 -0.36 0.02 -8.28
N GLU A 34 0.88 0.19 -7.81
CA GLU A 34 1.99 0.74 -8.60
C GLU A 34 2.34 -0.14 -9.80
N GLY A 35 2.19 -1.47 -9.68
CA GLY A 35 2.26 -2.40 -10.81
C GLY A 35 1.20 -2.09 -11.88
N LEU A 36 -0.07 -2.03 -11.47
CA LEU A 36 -1.18 -1.76 -12.38
C LEU A 36 -1.11 -0.38 -13.04
N ILE A 37 -0.63 0.64 -12.32
CA ILE A 37 -0.37 1.98 -12.87
C ILE A 37 0.67 1.89 -13.98
N ARG A 38 1.82 1.24 -13.71
CA ARG A 38 2.90 1.08 -14.71
C ARG A 38 2.44 0.33 -15.97
N GLU A 39 1.66 -0.74 -15.80
CA GLU A 39 1.07 -1.47 -16.93
C GLU A 39 0.13 -0.58 -17.75
N THR A 40 -0.71 0.21 -17.07
CA THR A 40 -1.67 1.11 -17.72
C THR A 40 -0.94 2.26 -18.45
N GLU A 41 0.11 2.81 -17.85
CA GLU A 41 0.96 3.82 -18.49
C GLU A 41 1.70 3.28 -19.72
N ALA A 42 2.20 2.04 -19.64
CA ALA A 42 2.81 1.37 -20.79
C ALA A 42 1.81 1.16 -21.93
N ALA A 43 0.59 0.71 -21.62
CA ALA A 43 -0.47 0.55 -22.60
C ALA A 43 -0.88 1.89 -23.24
N LEU A 44 -1.08 2.94 -22.44
CA LEU A 44 -1.36 4.29 -22.93
C LEU A 44 -0.26 4.79 -23.87
N LYS A 45 1.00 4.64 -23.48
CA LYS A 45 2.14 5.07 -24.28
C LYS A 45 2.22 4.36 -25.62
N GLU A 46 1.90 3.06 -25.67
CA GLU A 46 1.91 2.32 -26.93
C GLU A 46 0.70 2.68 -27.81
N LEU A 47 -0.46 2.89 -27.19
CA LEU A 47 -1.67 3.35 -27.86
C LEU A 47 -1.47 4.72 -28.49
N GLU A 48 -0.80 5.65 -27.81
CA GLU A 48 -0.48 6.99 -28.32
C GLU A 48 0.44 6.97 -29.56
N LYS A 49 1.39 6.03 -29.61
CA LYS A 49 2.31 5.87 -30.75
C LYS A 49 1.70 5.12 -31.93
N SER A 50 0.66 4.34 -31.68
CA SER A 50 0.00 3.53 -32.71
C SER A 50 -0.65 4.43 -33.76
N SER A 51 -0.68 3.98 -35.01
CA SER A 51 -1.39 4.70 -36.06
C SER A 51 -2.89 4.80 -35.78
N ASP A 52 -3.58 5.78 -36.37
CA ASP A 52 -5.01 5.97 -36.13
C ASP A 52 -5.88 4.89 -36.79
N ASP A 53 -5.34 4.17 -37.78
CA ASP A 53 -5.96 3.01 -38.43
C ASP A 53 -5.62 1.67 -37.76
N ALA A 54 -4.83 1.69 -36.67
CA ALA A 54 -4.46 0.48 -35.95
C ALA A 54 -5.71 -0.26 -35.42
N VAL A 55 -5.79 -1.56 -35.72
CA VAL A 55 -6.86 -2.42 -35.20
C VAL A 55 -6.49 -2.85 -33.78
N ILE A 56 -7.13 -2.24 -32.80
CA ILE A 56 -6.88 -2.50 -31.38
C ILE A 56 -7.97 -3.40 -30.81
N TYR A 57 -7.55 -4.36 -29.98
CA TYR A 57 -8.45 -5.24 -29.24
C TYR A 57 -8.25 -5.03 -27.74
N LYS A 58 -9.34 -5.03 -26.99
CA LYS A 58 -9.33 -5.11 -25.53
C LYS A 58 -9.76 -6.48 -25.05
N ASN A 59 -9.06 -6.99 -24.03
CA ASN A 59 -9.42 -8.23 -23.38
C ASN A 59 -10.50 -7.99 -22.32
N VAL A 60 -11.51 -8.86 -22.29
CA VAL A 60 -12.55 -8.93 -21.27
C VAL A 60 -12.74 -10.40 -20.88
N GLY A 61 -12.01 -10.84 -19.87
CA GLY A 61 -11.97 -12.26 -19.48
C GLY A 61 -11.32 -13.10 -20.57
N GLU A 62 -12.06 -14.09 -21.09
CA GLU A 62 -11.59 -14.94 -22.19
C GLU A 62 -11.86 -14.34 -23.58
N LEU A 63 -12.53 -13.19 -23.65
CA LEU A 63 -12.97 -12.58 -24.90
C LEU A 63 -12.08 -11.41 -25.32
N LEU A 64 -12.01 -11.18 -26.63
CA LEU A 64 -11.37 -10.02 -27.23
C LEU A 64 -12.41 -9.19 -28.00
N PHE A 65 -12.50 -7.90 -27.69
CA PHE A 65 -13.39 -6.97 -28.36
C PHE A 65 -12.57 -5.92 -29.12
N ARG A 66 -12.92 -5.67 -30.38
CA ARG A 66 -12.35 -4.54 -31.11
C ARG A 66 -12.73 -3.24 -30.39
N ALA A 67 -11.75 -2.38 -30.16
CA ALA A 67 -11.93 -1.13 -29.44
C ALA A 67 -11.51 0.05 -30.31
N GLU A 68 -12.23 1.16 -30.17
CA GLU A 68 -11.83 2.43 -30.74
C GLU A 68 -10.68 3.03 -29.92
N LYS A 69 -9.60 3.44 -30.60
CA LYS A 69 -8.40 4.00 -29.97
C LYS A 69 -8.72 5.13 -29.00
N ALA A 70 -9.55 6.09 -29.42
CA ALA A 70 -9.91 7.25 -28.61
C ALA A 70 -10.64 6.83 -27.32
N LYS A 71 -11.66 5.97 -27.44
CA LYS A 71 -12.43 5.47 -26.30
C LYS A 71 -11.58 4.64 -25.34
N LEU A 72 -10.71 3.78 -25.87
CA LEU A 72 -9.80 2.98 -25.03
C LEU A 72 -8.77 3.86 -24.30
N THR A 73 -8.28 4.92 -24.95
CA THR A 73 -7.39 5.90 -24.33
C THR A 73 -8.06 6.57 -23.12
N GLU A 74 -9.31 7.00 -23.26
CA GLU A 74 -10.09 7.60 -22.18
C GLU A 74 -10.33 6.59 -21.03
N GLU A 75 -10.77 5.37 -21.35
CA GLU A 75 -10.98 4.29 -20.38
C GLU A 75 -9.72 3.98 -19.56
N LEU A 76 -8.55 3.93 -20.21
CA LEU A 76 -7.27 3.69 -19.54
C LEU A 76 -6.83 4.89 -18.67
N LYS A 77 -7.10 6.13 -19.09
CA LYS A 77 -6.80 7.34 -18.31
C LYS A 77 -7.65 7.40 -17.05
N GLU A 78 -8.96 7.19 -17.16
CA GLU A 78 -9.87 7.13 -16.01
C GLU A 78 -9.44 6.04 -15.02
N ARG A 79 -9.08 4.86 -15.54
CA ARG A 79 -8.58 3.76 -14.71
C ARG A 79 -7.29 4.14 -13.97
N LYS A 80 -6.35 4.81 -14.65
CA LYS A 80 -5.13 5.33 -14.02
C LYS A 80 -5.45 6.32 -12.90
N ASP A 81 -6.32 7.29 -13.15
CA ASP A 81 -6.71 8.29 -12.16
C ASP A 81 -7.36 7.66 -10.91
N MET A 82 -8.20 6.64 -11.10
CA MET A 82 -8.76 5.86 -9.99
C MET A 82 -7.67 5.14 -9.18
N MET A 83 -6.67 4.56 -9.85
CA MET A 83 -5.57 3.89 -9.17
C MET A 83 -4.65 4.87 -8.45
N ASP A 84 -4.38 6.05 -9.01
CA ASP A 84 -3.61 7.11 -8.38
C ASP A 84 -4.30 7.62 -7.10
N LEU A 85 -5.63 7.77 -7.12
CA LEU A 85 -6.40 8.10 -5.92
C LEU A 85 -6.30 7.01 -4.84
N ARG A 86 -6.35 5.74 -5.26
CA ARG A 86 -6.19 4.61 -4.34
C ARG A 86 -4.78 4.56 -3.75
N LEU A 87 -3.75 4.79 -4.57
CA LEU A 87 -2.35 4.86 -4.12
C LEU A 87 -2.15 5.96 -3.09
N LYS A 88 -2.69 7.16 -3.35
CA LYS A 88 -2.68 8.29 -2.40
C LYS A 88 -3.37 7.95 -1.08
N THR A 89 -4.45 7.15 -1.13
CA THR A 89 -5.15 6.69 0.07
C THR A 89 -4.28 5.71 0.87
N MET A 90 -3.59 4.78 0.20
CA MET A 90 -2.66 3.86 0.85
C MET A 90 -1.45 4.59 1.47
N ALA A 91 -0.91 5.61 0.80
CA ALA A 91 0.17 6.45 1.33
C ALA A 91 -0.24 7.13 2.66
N LYS A 92 -1.46 7.68 2.73
CA LYS A 92 -1.99 8.24 3.99
C LYS A 92 -2.17 7.19 5.08
N GLN A 93 -2.53 5.95 4.73
CA GLN A 93 -2.64 4.87 5.71
C GLN A 93 -1.26 4.48 6.25
N GLU A 94 -0.27 4.38 5.38
CA GLU A 94 1.13 4.14 5.74
C GLU A 94 1.66 5.21 6.71
N GLU A 95 1.48 6.50 6.39
CA GLU A 95 1.90 7.62 7.26
C GLU A 95 1.30 7.52 8.66
N ARG A 96 0.01 7.17 8.76
CA ARG A 96 -0.68 6.97 10.05
C ARG A 96 -0.09 5.80 10.83
N ILE A 97 0.20 4.68 10.16
CA ILE A 97 0.81 3.51 10.79
C ILE A 97 2.21 3.85 11.29
N GLN A 98 3.03 4.52 10.47
CA GLN A 98 4.38 4.95 10.84
C GLN A 98 4.37 5.90 12.03
N SER A 99 3.47 6.89 12.03
CA SER A 99 3.32 7.83 13.15
C SER A 99 2.94 7.11 14.45
N ARG A 100 1.95 6.21 14.40
CA ARG A 100 1.53 5.43 15.58
C ARG A 100 2.61 4.45 16.05
N PHE A 101 3.35 3.86 15.12
CA PHE A 101 4.49 2.99 15.42
C PHE A 101 5.56 3.76 16.19
N ALA A 102 5.97 4.95 15.71
CA ALA A 102 6.97 5.78 16.37
C ALA A 102 6.52 6.22 17.78
N GLN A 103 5.25 6.60 17.94
CA GLN A 103 4.67 6.95 19.25
C GLN A 103 4.72 5.78 20.23
N LEU A 104 4.29 4.58 19.80
CA LEU A 104 4.30 3.38 20.66
C LEU A 104 5.73 2.93 20.99
N GLN A 105 6.65 3.05 20.03
CA GLN A 105 8.06 2.74 20.25
C GLN A 105 8.67 3.64 21.33
N GLU A 106 8.38 4.95 21.29
CA GLU A 106 8.88 5.89 22.32
C GLU A 106 8.25 5.61 23.69
N GLN A 107 6.94 5.33 23.75
CA GLN A 107 6.28 4.94 25.00
C GLN A 107 6.88 3.67 25.62
N LEU A 108 7.16 2.66 24.80
CA LEU A 108 7.81 1.43 25.23
C LEU A 108 9.23 1.67 25.74
N LYS A 109 10.00 2.52 25.06
CA LYS A 109 11.36 2.88 25.48
C LYS A 109 11.37 3.57 26.84
N ILE A 110 10.44 4.50 27.07
CA ILE A 110 10.27 5.17 28.37
C ILE A 110 9.88 4.17 29.45
N ALA A 111 8.88 3.33 29.20
CA ALA A 111 8.39 2.34 30.16
C ALA A 111 9.47 1.31 30.56
N LEU A 112 10.29 0.87 29.60
CA LEU A 112 11.41 -0.04 29.85
C LEU A 112 12.58 0.66 30.54
N GLY A 113 12.86 1.93 30.21
CA GLY A 113 13.91 2.72 30.86
C GLY A 113 13.59 3.14 32.30
N GLN A 114 12.31 3.23 32.66
CA GLN A 114 11.84 3.46 34.02
C GLN A 114 11.77 2.18 34.86
N MET A 115 12.02 1.01 34.26
CA MET A 115 12.05 -0.25 34.98
C MET A 115 13.33 -0.30 35.83
N PRO A 116 13.24 -0.36 37.18
CA PRO A 116 14.42 -0.34 38.02
C PRO A 116 15.34 -1.53 37.66
N PRO A 117 16.68 -1.35 37.69
CA PRO A 117 17.60 -2.45 37.47
C PRO A 117 17.29 -3.56 38.49
N LYS A 118 17.16 -4.80 38.00
CA LYS A 118 16.96 -5.96 38.85
C LYS A 118 18.18 -6.14 39.77
N GLY A 119 18.00 -5.85 41.05
CA GLY A 119 18.81 -6.35 42.16
C GLY A 119 20.19 -5.70 42.35
N GLY A 120 20.35 -5.03 43.49
CA GLY A 120 21.45 -5.33 44.40
C GLY A 120 20.96 -6.31 45.45
#